data_AF-A0A2U9IIN4-F1
#
_entry.id   AF-A0A2U9IIN4-F1
#
_cell.length_a   1.000
_cell.length_b   1.000
_cell.length_c   1.000
_cell.angle_alpha   90.00
_cell.angle_beta   90.00
_cell.angle_gamma   90.00
#
_symmetry.space_group_name_H-M   'P 1'
#
loop_
_entity.id
_entity.type
_entity.pdbx_description
1 polymer ?
#
loop_
_entity_poly.entity_id
_entity_poly.type
_entity_poly.pdbx_seq_one_letter_code
_entity_poly.pdbx_strand_id
1 'polypeptide(L)'
;MENNSMSLDEVIKKLEKKGINVTEALLDILSKEDPEESSKERINLAEKYMKESEDYIEKGDAVQASEKAYKVAEEIVKALAEKFRTEEYEEFLKEGRWYTYLLGKASKSLSKKLGYWILDGWNAGYDLHVWGFHERKYSIEDIKVSLKKIEEMLMESKKIV
;
A
#
# COMPACT_ATOMS: atom_id res chain seq x y z
N MET A 1 -3.15 20.87 -39.55
CA MET A 1 -3.90 20.11 -38.53
C MET A 1 -3.07 20.21 -37.27
N GLU A 2 -3.52 21.00 -36.29
CA GLU A 2 -2.82 21.07 -35.00
C GLU A 2 -2.84 19.68 -34.38
N ASN A 3 -1.64 19.15 -34.17
CA ASN A 3 -1.44 17.87 -33.51
C ASN A 3 -1.69 18.10 -32.03
N ASN A 4 -2.96 18.07 -31.62
CA ASN A 4 -3.36 18.28 -30.24
C ASN A 4 -3.08 17.00 -29.45
N SER A 5 -1.79 16.69 -29.24
CA SER A 5 -1.36 15.53 -28.45
C SER A 5 -1.64 15.80 -26.98
N MET A 6 -2.36 14.90 -26.33
CA MET A 6 -2.61 14.98 -24.89
C MET A 6 -1.29 15.02 -24.11
N SER A 7 -1.24 15.81 -23.04
CA SER A 7 -0.14 15.76 -22.08
C SER A 7 -0.17 14.45 -21.27
N LEU A 8 0.95 14.09 -20.66
CA LEU A 8 1.02 12.88 -19.81
C LEU A 8 0.00 12.94 -18.66
N ASP A 9 -0.17 14.09 -18.02
CA ASP A 9 -1.15 14.29 -16.94
C ASP A 9 -2.59 14.07 -17.41
N GLU A 10 -2.91 14.50 -18.64
CA GLU A 10 -4.22 14.28 -19.23
C GLU A 10 -4.47 12.80 -19.52
N VAL A 11 -3.44 12.07 -19.96
CA VAL A 11 -3.49 10.62 -20.15
C VAL A 11 -3.73 9.93 -18.81
N ILE A 12 -2.97 10.26 -17.77
CA ILE A 12 -3.09 9.67 -16.43
C ILE A 12 -4.51 9.87 -15.90
N LYS A 13 -5.02 11.10 -15.88
CA LYS A 13 -6.38 11.41 -15.41
C LYS A 13 -7.46 10.64 -16.18
N LYS A 14 -7.26 10.43 -17.49
CA LYS A 14 -8.20 9.68 -18.33
C LYS A 14 -8.19 8.19 -18.00
N LEU A 15 -7.03 7.63 -17.67
CA LEU A 15 -6.87 6.23 -17.24
C LEU A 15 -7.47 6.03 -15.84
N GLU A 16 -7.20 6.93 -14.90
CA GLU A 16 -7.77 6.88 -13.55
C GLU A 16 -9.30 6.95 -13.57
N LYS A 17 -9.89 7.80 -14.42
CA LYS A 17 -11.36 7.83 -14.64
C LYS A 17 -11.95 6.53 -15.17
N LYS A 18 -11.13 5.68 -15.81
CA LYS A 18 -11.52 4.34 -16.26
C LYS A 18 -11.23 3.25 -15.21
N GLY A 19 -10.84 3.64 -14.00
CA GLY A 19 -10.51 2.72 -12.90
C GLY A 19 -9.12 2.10 -12.98
N ILE A 20 -8.25 2.61 -13.86
CA ILE A 20 -6.87 2.13 -13.98
C ILE A 20 -6.01 2.88 -12.97
N ASN A 21 -5.43 2.16 -12.00
CA ASN A 21 -4.46 2.72 -11.08
C ASN A 21 -3.08 2.83 -11.77
N VAL A 22 -2.82 4.00 -12.36
CA VAL A 22 -1.58 4.23 -13.12
C VAL A 22 -0.35 4.20 -12.22
N THR A 23 -0.45 4.76 -11.01
CA THR A 23 0.66 4.75 -10.03
C THR A 23 1.08 3.32 -9.71
N GLU A 24 0.11 2.44 -9.43
CA GLU A 24 0.39 1.01 -9.17
C GLU A 24 1.07 0.35 -10.37
N ALA A 25 0.57 0.58 -11.58
CA ALA A 25 1.15 -0.01 -12.78
C ALA A 25 2.60 0.45 -13.02
N LEU A 26 2.92 1.72 -12.75
CA LEU A 26 4.27 2.25 -12.87
C LEU A 26 5.20 1.70 -11.80
N LEU A 27 4.73 1.56 -10.55
CA LEU A 27 5.50 0.96 -9.46
C LEU A 27 5.76 -0.53 -9.71
N ASP A 28 4.79 -1.28 -10.24
CA ASP A 28 4.98 -2.69 -10.61
C ASP A 28 5.99 -2.88 -11.76
N ILE A 29 6.09 -1.90 -12.67
CA ILE A 29 7.14 -1.89 -13.70
C ILE A 29 8.49 -1.56 -13.05
N LEU A 30 8.56 -0.50 -12.24
CA LEU A 30 9.78 -0.10 -11.54
C LEU A 30 10.31 -1.24 -10.66
N SER A 31 9.44 -1.95 -9.96
CA SER A 31 9.73 -3.11 -9.13
C SER A 31 10.45 -4.23 -9.87
N LYS A 32 10.18 -4.41 -11.17
CA LYS A 32 10.82 -5.43 -12.02
C LYS A 32 12.21 -5.00 -12.50
N GLU A 33 12.40 -3.71 -12.76
CA GLU A 33 13.64 -3.16 -13.29
C GLU A 33 14.63 -2.77 -12.18
N ASP A 34 14.14 -2.10 -11.14
CA ASP A 34 14.90 -1.63 -9.98
C ASP A 34 14.07 -1.78 -8.69
N PRO A 35 14.08 -2.98 -8.07
CA PRO A 35 13.33 -3.24 -6.85
C PRO A 35 13.79 -2.41 -5.65
N GLU A 36 15.03 -1.93 -5.63
CA GLU A 36 15.51 -1.08 -4.52
C GLU A 36 14.90 0.32 -4.63
N GLU A 37 14.87 0.89 -5.84
CA GLU A 37 14.21 2.18 -6.07
C GLU A 37 12.69 2.09 -5.91
N SER A 38 12.07 1.03 -6.45
CA SER A 38 10.64 0.74 -6.22
C SER A 38 10.31 0.65 -4.73
N SER A 39 11.12 -0.07 -3.95
CA SER A 39 10.92 -0.18 -2.51
C SER A 39 10.91 1.21 -1.84
N LYS A 40 11.81 2.12 -2.21
CA LYS A 40 11.83 3.49 -1.66
C LYS A 40 10.59 4.28 -2.06
N GLU A 41 10.21 4.24 -3.32
CA GLU A 41 9.04 4.97 -3.82
C GLU A 41 7.73 4.45 -3.22
N ARG A 42 7.63 3.14 -2.97
CA ARG A 42 6.50 2.56 -2.23
C ARG A 42 6.42 3.04 -0.78
N ILE A 43 7.56 3.21 -0.09
CA ILE A 43 7.57 3.82 1.25
C ILE A 43 7.14 5.29 1.20
N ASN A 44 7.63 6.07 0.24
CA ASN A 44 7.19 7.46 0.03
C ASN A 44 5.66 7.53 -0.22
N LEU A 45 5.13 6.60 -1.02
CA LEU A 45 3.70 6.50 -1.27
C LEU A 45 2.92 6.10 -0.01
N ALA A 46 3.45 5.18 0.80
CA ALA A 46 2.87 4.79 2.08
C ALA A 46 2.79 5.98 3.06
N GLU A 47 3.82 6.84 3.12
CA GLU A 47 3.76 8.07 3.93
C GLU A 47 2.67 9.02 3.46
N LYS A 48 2.51 9.18 2.14
CA LYS A 48 1.43 9.98 1.58
C LYS A 48 0.06 9.42 1.96
N TYR A 49 -0.12 8.10 1.87
CA TYR A 49 -1.38 7.46 2.27
C TYR A 49 -1.64 7.54 3.78
N MET A 50 -0.60 7.52 4.62
CA MET A 50 -0.77 7.74 6.06
C MET A 50 -1.36 9.12 6.32
N LYS A 51 -0.77 10.16 5.72
CA LYS A 51 -1.29 11.53 5.84
C LYS A 51 -2.72 11.66 5.32
N GLU A 52 -3.02 11.04 4.17
CA GLU A 52 -4.39 11.03 3.64
C GLU A 52 -5.37 10.33 4.60
N SER A 53 -4.96 9.23 5.25
CA SER A 53 -5.75 8.53 6.27
C SER A 53 -6.05 9.44 7.46
N GLU A 54 -5.04 10.13 7.99
CA GLU A 54 -5.18 11.10 9.09
C GLU A 54 -6.13 12.25 8.69
N ASP A 55 -5.98 12.81 7.48
CA ASP A 55 -6.87 13.86 6.96
C ASP A 55 -8.33 13.38 6.87
N TYR A 56 -8.58 12.12 6.51
CA TYR A 56 -9.94 11.56 6.47
C TYR A 56 -10.50 11.31 7.87
N ILE A 57 -9.65 10.95 8.84
CA ILE A 57 -10.02 10.85 10.25
C ILE A 57 -10.51 12.19 10.77
N GLU A 58 -9.79 13.28 10.48
CA GLU A 58 -10.19 14.64 10.89
C GLU A 58 -11.53 15.08 10.26
N LYS A 59 -11.80 14.64 9.03
CA LYS A 59 -13.05 14.91 8.32
C LYS A 59 -14.22 14.02 8.76
N GLY A 60 -13.96 13.02 9.62
CA GLY A 60 -14.98 12.05 10.04
C GLY A 60 -15.35 11.01 8.97
N ASP A 61 -14.53 10.83 7.93
CA ASP A 61 -14.76 9.84 6.87
C ASP A 61 -14.06 8.52 7.20
N ALA A 62 -14.75 7.68 7.97
CA ALA A 62 -14.25 6.38 8.40
C ALA A 62 -13.95 5.42 7.23
N VAL A 63 -14.72 5.49 6.15
CA VAL A 63 -14.57 4.59 4.99
C VAL A 63 -13.28 4.92 4.24
N GLN A 64 -13.04 6.20 3.96
CA GLN A 64 -11.82 6.61 3.27
C GLN A 64 -10.58 6.50 4.15
N ALA A 65 -10.69 6.79 5.45
CA ALA A 65 -9.59 6.58 6.39
C ALA A 65 -9.16 5.10 6.42
N SER A 66 -10.12 4.18 6.49
CA SER A 66 -9.84 2.73 6.51
C SER A 66 -9.13 2.26 5.24
N GLU A 67 -9.58 2.70 4.06
CA GLU A 67 -8.95 2.35 2.79
C GLU A 67 -7.52 2.90 2.68
N LYS A 68 -7.30 4.13 3.13
CA LYS A 68 -5.96 4.74 3.10
C LYS A 68 -5.00 4.05 4.06
N ALA A 69 -5.45 3.74 5.28
CA ALA A 69 -4.66 2.97 6.24
C ALA A 69 -4.28 1.58 5.70
N TYR A 70 -5.22 0.88 5.05
CA TYR A 70 -4.91 -0.39 4.37
C TYR A 70 -3.81 -0.23 3.30
N LYS A 71 -3.91 0.81 2.47
CA LYS A 71 -2.89 1.07 1.43
C LYS A 71 -1.50 1.34 1.99
N VAL A 72 -1.38 1.95 3.18
CA VAL A 72 -0.09 2.06 3.87
C VAL A 72 0.50 0.67 4.12
N ALA A 73 -0.27 -0.23 4.73
CA ALA A 73 0.20 -1.58 5.04
C ALA A 73 0.51 -2.37 3.76
N GLU A 74 -0.32 -2.25 2.72
CA GLU A 74 -0.10 -2.88 1.43
C GLU A 74 1.23 -2.46 0.80
N GLU A 75 1.49 -1.17 0.68
CA GLU A 75 2.71 -0.66 0.04
C GLU A 75 3.97 -1.00 0.84
N ILE A 76 3.91 -1.00 2.18
CA ILE A 76 5.05 -1.42 3.01
C ILE A 76 5.35 -2.92 2.82
N VAL A 77 4.33 -3.78 2.77
CA VAL A 77 4.55 -5.22 2.52
C VAL A 77 5.19 -5.45 1.16
N LYS A 78 4.71 -4.77 0.11
CA LYS A 78 5.32 -4.84 -1.23
C LYS A 78 6.76 -4.34 -1.22
N ALA A 79 7.02 -3.16 -0.66
CA ALA A 79 8.35 -2.57 -0.56
C ALA A 79 9.35 -3.51 0.13
N LEU A 80 8.99 -4.06 1.29
CA LEU A 80 9.89 -4.95 2.00
C LEU A 80 10.02 -6.32 1.33
N ALA A 81 8.98 -6.83 0.66
CA ALA A 81 9.09 -8.05 -0.13
C ALA A 81 10.08 -7.89 -1.30
N GLU A 82 10.05 -6.73 -1.97
CA GLU A 82 10.99 -6.32 -3.02
C GLU A 82 12.42 -6.21 -2.47
N LYS A 83 12.62 -5.42 -1.41
CA LYS A 83 13.94 -5.18 -0.78
C LYS A 83 14.61 -6.46 -0.30
N PHE A 84 13.84 -7.38 0.30
CA PHE A 84 14.36 -8.65 0.82
C PHE A 84 14.27 -9.82 -0.15
N ARG A 85 13.79 -9.58 -1.39
CA ARG A 85 13.57 -10.58 -2.44
C ARG A 85 12.93 -11.85 -1.89
N THR A 86 11.76 -11.71 -1.29
CA THR A 86 11.06 -12.86 -0.70
C THR A 86 10.51 -13.79 -1.79
N GLU A 87 10.19 -15.04 -1.43
CA GLU A 87 9.55 -15.98 -2.36
C GLU A 87 8.24 -15.44 -2.92
N GLU A 88 7.50 -14.64 -2.14
CA GLU A 88 6.27 -14.01 -2.58
C GLU A 88 6.51 -12.89 -3.61
N TYR A 89 7.63 -12.18 -3.53
CA TYR A 89 8.03 -11.24 -4.58
C TYR A 89 8.38 -11.98 -5.87
N GLU A 90 9.10 -13.10 -5.79
CA GLU A 90 9.38 -13.95 -6.96
C GLU A 90 8.09 -14.50 -7.59
N GLU A 91 7.07 -14.79 -6.79
CA GLU A 91 5.75 -15.18 -7.29
C GLU A 91 5.03 -14.01 -7.97
N PHE A 92 5.10 -12.80 -7.40
CA PHE A 92 4.62 -11.57 -8.05
C PHE A 92 5.27 -11.35 -9.42
N LEU A 93 6.58 -11.59 -9.56
CA LEU A 93 7.28 -11.44 -10.84
C LEU A 93 6.74 -12.38 -11.92
N LYS A 94 6.34 -13.61 -11.54
CA LYS A 94 5.76 -14.60 -12.46
C LYS A 94 4.31 -14.30 -12.81
N GLU A 95 3.50 -13.98 -11.80
CA GLU A 95 2.07 -13.73 -11.92
C GLU A 95 1.75 -12.35 -12.50
N GLY A 96 2.72 -11.42 -12.40
CA GLY A 96 2.62 -10.06 -12.90
C GLY A 96 1.71 -9.14 -12.09
N ARG A 97 1.23 -9.58 -10.92
CA ARG A 97 0.38 -8.79 -10.01
C ARG A 97 0.45 -9.30 -8.57
N TRP A 98 0.19 -8.41 -7.62
CA TRP A 98 -0.03 -8.80 -6.23
C TRP A 98 -1.45 -9.30 -6.02
N TYR A 99 -1.58 -10.45 -5.34
CA TYR A 99 -2.85 -10.93 -4.79
C TYR A 99 -2.87 -10.72 -3.28
N THR A 100 -4.05 -10.49 -2.70
CA THR A 100 -4.19 -10.25 -1.25
C THR A 100 -3.66 -11.41 -0.41
N TYR A 101 -3.86 -12.67 -0.87
CA TYR A 101 -3.29 -13.82 -0.17
C TYR A 101 -1.76 -13.82 -0.23
N LEU A 102 -1.17 -13.31 -1.31
CA LEU A 102 0.27 -13.24 -1.51
C LEU A 102 0.89 -12.19 -0.58
N LEU A 103 0.26 -11.03 -0.44
CA LEU A 103 0.62 -10.01 0.56
C LEU A 103 0.55 -10.57 1.99
N GLY A 104 -0.51 -11.32 2.31
CA GLY A 104 -0.66 -11.98 3.60
C GLY A 104 0.33 -13.13 3.86
N LYS A 105 0.90 -13.74 2.82
CA LYS A 105 2.03 -14.66 2.95
C LYS A 105 3.34 -13.90 3.14
N ALA A 106 3.56 -12.84 2.35
CA ALA A 106 4.74 -12.00 2.43
C ALA A 106 4.91 -11.38 3.83
N SER A 107 3.85 -10.86 4.44
CA SER A 107 3.90 -10.30 5.80
C SER A 107 4.34 -11.33 6.85
N LYS A 108 3.91 -12.60 6.72
CA LYS A 108 4.34 -13.71 7.60
C LYS A 108 5.77 -14.18 7.33
N SER A 109 6.21 -14.14 6.08
CA SER A 109 7.59 -14.46 5.70
C SER A 109 8.55 -13.38 6.20
N LEU A 110 8.17 -12.12 6.04
CA LEU A 110 8.92 -10.95 6.53
C LEU A 110 8.97 -10.91 8.05
N SER A 111 7.89 -11.27 8.76
CA SER A 111 7.88 -11.21 10.23
C SER A 111 8.89 -12.15 10.89
N LYS A 112 9.20 -13.29 10.25
CA LYS A 112 10.26 -14.21 10.69
C LYS A 112 11.66 -13.57 10.63
N LYS A 113 11.86 -12.56 9.78
CA LYS A 113 13.14 -11.88 9.59
C LYS A 113 13.21 -10.56 10.35
N LEU A 114 12.11 -9.80 10.37
CA LEU A 114 12.10 -8.40 10.81
C LEU A 114 11.41 -8.19 12.15
N GLY A 115 10.62 -9.16 12.63
CA GLY A 115 9.81 -9.06 13.83
C GLY A 115 8.31 -8.98 13.53
N TYR A 116 7.48 -9.11 14.57
CA TYR A 116 6.02 -9.23 14.40
C TYR A 116 5.33 -7.93 13.98
N TRP A 117 5.96 -6.76 14.11
CA TRP A 117 5.37 -5.47 13.77
C TRP A 117 4.84 -5.41 12.33
N ILE A 118 5.47 -6.10 11.37
CA ILE A 118 4.98 -6.14 9.98
C ILE A 118 3.73 -7.00 9.83
N LEU A 119 3.66 -8.12 10.56
CA LEU A 119 2.48 -8.97 10.54
C LEU A 119 1.32 -8.28 11.27
N ASP A 120 1.60 -7.61 12.39
CA ASP A 120 0.61 -6.86 13.16
C ASP A 120 0.05 -5.70 12.34
N GLY A 121 0.90 -4.92 11.67
CA GLY A 121 0.47 -3.83 10.80
C GLY A 121 -0.30 -4.32 9.57
N TRP A 122 0.12 -5.42 8.93
CA TRP A 122 -0.65 -6.05 7.84
C TRP A 122 -2.03 -6.51 8.31
N ASN A 123 -2.11 -7.19 9.46
CA ASN A 123 -3.39 -7.68 9.99
C ASN A 123 -4.32 -6.52 10.32
N ALA A 124 -3.80 -5.45 10.94
CA ALA A 124 -4.57 -4.24 11.21
C ALA A 124 -5.07 -3.58 9.92
N GLY A 125 -4.22 -3.45 8.91
CA GLY A 125 -4.60 -2.91 7.60
C GLY A 125 -5.66 -3.75 6.89
N TYR A 126 -5.49 -5.08 6.87
CA TYR A 126 -6.45 -5.98 6.24
C TYR A 126 -7.81 -5.98 6.95
N ASP A 127 -7.81 -5.91 8.27
CA ASP A 127 -9.04 -5.78 9.08
C ASP A 127 -9.79 -4.48 8.75
N LEU A 128 -9.07 -3.36 8.62
CA LEU A 128 -9.64 -2.08 8.17
C LEU A 128 -10.18 -2.16 6.73
N HIS A 129 -9.50 -2.87 5.82
CA HIS A 129 -10.00 -3.05 4.46
C HIS A 129 -11.34 -3.79 4.43
N VAL A 130 -11.46 -4.88 5.20
CA VAL A 130 -12.70 -5.66 5.26
C VAL A 130 -13.79 -4.89 6.01
N TRP A 131 -13.57 -4.59 7.29
CA TRP A 131 -14.62 -4.08 8.17
C TRP A 131 -14.82 -2.57 8.08
N GLY A 132 -13.77 -1.82 7.78
CA GLY A 132 -13.84 -0.37 7.65
C GLY A 132 -14.27 0.10 6.26
N PHE A 133 -13.64 -0.43 5.20
CA PHE A 133 -13.92 0.02 3.83
C PHE A 133 -15.09 -0.72 3.16
N HIS A 134 -15.05 -2.06 3.08
CA HIS A 134 -16.10 -2.84 2.39
C HIS A 134 -17.39 -2.92 3.22
N GLU A 135 -17.30 -3.33 4.48
CA GLU A 135 -18.48 -3.56 5.32
C GLU A 135 -18.96 -2.32 6.08
N ARG A 136 -18.12 -1.29 6.18
CA ARG A 136 -18.42 0.03 6.79
C ARG A 136 -18.96 -0.06 8.22
N LYS A 137 -18.37 -0.94 9.02
CA LYS A 137 -18.78 -1.20 10.41
C LYS A 137 -17.98 -0.43 11.45
N TYR A 138 -16.80 0.05 11.10
CA TYR A 138 -15.91 0.75 12.02
C TYR A 138 -16.18 2.25 12.09
N SER A 139 -16.11 2.76 13.31
CA SER A 139 -16.08 4.18 13.62
C SER A 139 -14.65 4.75 13.49
N ILE A 140 -14.52 6.07 13.57
CA ILE A 140 -13.22 6.74 13.63
C ILE A 140 -12.37 6.23 14.81
N GLU A 141 -12.99 5.97 15.94
CA GLU A 141 -12.32 5.50 17.16
C GLU A 141 -11.79 4.08 17.00
N ASP A 142 -12.53 3.21 16.31
CA ASP A 142 -12.05 1.85 15.96
C ASP A 142 -10.84 1.94 15.03
N ILE A 143 -10.90 2.83 14.02
CA ILE A 143 -9.81 3.02 13.06
C ILE A 143 -8.53 3.50 13.76
N LYS A 144 -8.64 4.45 14.70
CA LYS A 144 -7.48 4.95 15.47
C LYS A 144 -6.77 3.87 16.28
N VAL A 145 -7.44 2.77 16.66
CA VAL A 145 -6.80 1.65 17.35
C VAL A 145 -5.90 0.87 16.38
N SER A 146 -6.44 0.50 15.21
CA SER A 146 -5.69 -0.21 14.17
C SER A 146 -4.58 0.65 13.56
N LEU A 147 -4.81 1.96 13.42
CA LEU A 147 -3.85 2.89 12.83
C LEU A 147 -2.52 2.92 13.58
N LYS A 148 -2.52 2.81 14.92
CA LYS A 148 -1.29 2.75 15.73
C LYS A 148 -0.34 1.63 15.30
N LYS A 149 -0.89 0.48 14.89
CA LYS A 149 -0.08 -0.65 14.39
C LYS A 149 0.48 -0.41 13.00
N ILE A 150 -0.24 0.33 12.18
CA ILE A 150 0.19 0.72 10.83
C ILE A 150 1.22 1.86 10.91
N GLU A 151 1.08 2.78 11.86
CA GLU A 151 2.08 3.82 12.19
C GLU A 151 3.39 3.18 12.67
N GLU A 152 3.31 2.22 13.60
CA GLU A 152 4.47 1.44 14.05
C GLU A 152 5.15 0.75 12.86
N MET A 153 4.36 0.09 12.00
CA MET A 153 4.87 -0.57 10.80
C MET A 153 5.58 0.39 9.83
N LEU A 154 5.03 1.59 9.61
CA LEU A 154 5.64 2.61 8.76
C LEU A 154 6.93 3.18 9.36
N MET A 155 6.96 3.42 10.67
CA MET A 155 8.17 3.91 11.35
C MET A 155 9.30 2.89 11.29
N GLU A 156 9.02 1.60 11.50
CA GLU A 156 10.04 0.56 11.41
C GLU A 156 10.52 0.32 9.98
N SER A 157 9.61 0.33 8.98
CA SER A 157 10.00 0.14 7.57
C SER A 157 10.94 1.23 7.07
N LYS A 158 10.74 2.49 7.49
CA LYS A 158 11.61 3.63 7.13
C LYS A 158 13.03 3.54 7.67
N LYS A 159 13.29 2.73 8.69
CA LYS A 159 14.65 2.51 9.21
C LYS A 159 15.42 1.48 8.37
N ILE A 160 14.70 0.70 7.56
CA ILE A 160 15.22 -0.42 6.80
C ILE A 160 15.40 -0.01 5.34
N VAL A 161 14.38 0.62 4.75
CA VAL A 161 14.37 1.07 3.36
C VAL A 161 15.27 2.28 3.19
#